data_AF-A0A6C0H446-F1
#
_entry.id   AF-A0A6C0H446-F1
#
_cell.length_a   1.000
_cell.length_b   1.000
_cell.length_c   1.000
_cell.angle_alpha   90.00
_cell.angle_beta   90.00
_cell.angle_gamma   90.00
#
_symmetry.space_group_name_H-M   'P 1'
#
loop_
_entity.id
_entity.type
_entity.pdbx_description
1 polymer ?
#
loop_
_entity_poly.entity_id
_entity_poly.type
_entity_poly.pdbx_seq_one_letter_code
_entity_poly.pdbx_strand_id
1 'polypeptide(L)'
;MATEVCLQPEFLKKKGYFSIKDWIETPGNVYTGVATGRFCQDPDDIAVLKWYDIQASKWKNPIAPNPDVRSSMLLYVKHLFRSDLIYDIDELRGKNLGCFCHEPRKVWSEPKCHNQVLVDLLNKCYHHIEEMIRKKKAEHVDEKLPDSFITLTFGDAAENNYGMKQIGKKLGPGQGFNLNDLLAMQKSMKTICVDTKIIDLTKFLEQNDDESIPVAEKAYVLVMKGAATRLLQRKIAPTVTQLDMFNEQTTRLKYDTRALMRGRVVNKHARWNLCFDDESSDANYEEGKGTIVAYKKVPLMQAVRDQFEEFFGPKAADLKVEANYYYDTTKCGIGWHGDSERVKVIAMRLGYVSMPIHFQWFYKRKPIGKRITIPLEPGDMYVMSEKAVGTDWKRQVIPTLRHATGCHKFLEMK
;
A
#
# COMPACT_ATOMS: atom_id res chain seq x y z
N MET A 1 -1.30 -19.05 32.02
CA MET A 1 -1.74 -17.68 32.39
C MET A 1 -0.70 -16.70 31.92
N ALA A 2 -1.10 -15.53 31.42
CA ALA A 2 -0.13 -14.48 31.13
C ALA A 2 0.40 -13.89 32.44
N THR A 3 1.65 -13.43 32.46
CA THR A 3 2.25 -12.82 33.66
C THR A 3 2.71 -11.40 33.37
N GLU A 4 2.65 -10.54 34.38
CA GLU A 4 3.22 -9.20 34.32
C GLU A 4 4.68 -9.23 34.79
N VAL A 5 5.55 -8.52 34.07
CA VAL A 5 6.96 -8.31 34.43
C VAL A 5 7.27 -6.81 34.38
N CYS A 6 7.75 -6.26 35.51
CA CYS A 6 8.38 -4.95 35.52
C CYS A 6 9.81 -5.06 34.98
N LEU A 7 10.15 -4.25 33.97
CA LEU A 7 11.45 -4.27 33.30
C LEU A 7 12.48 -3.33 33.93
N GLN A 8 12.17 -2.74 35.08
CA GLN A 8 13.17 -2.01 35.86
C GLN A 8 14.29 -2.96 36.32
N PRO A 9 15.56 -2.52 36.29
CA PRO A 9 16.72 -3.39 36.54
C PRO A 9 16.64 -4.23 37.82
N GLU A 10 16.15 -3.65 38.92
CA GLU A 10 16.03 -4.32 40.22
C GLU A 10 15.01 -5.47 40.24
N PHE A 11 13.99 -5.43 39.38
CA PHE A 11 12.99 -6.49 39.27
C PHE A 11 13.42 -7.59 38.30
N LEU A 12 14.12 -7.22 37.22
CA LEU A 12 14.70 -8.17 36.27
C LEU A 12 15.76 -9.06 36.94
N LYS A 13 16.66 -8.46 37.74
CA LYS A 13 17.66 -9.22 38.50
C LYS A 13 17.03 -10.25 39.42
N LYS A 14 15.95 -9.90 40.13
CA LYS A 14 15.20 -10.84 41.01
C LYS A 14 14.56 -12.01 40.24
N LYS A 15 14.35 -11.85 38.94
CA LYS A 15 13.81 -12.87 38.04
C LYS A 15 14.89 -13.67 37.32
N GLY A 16 16.17 -13.43 37.63
CA GLY A 16 17.31 -14.14 37.05
C GLY A 16 17.81 -13.58 35.73
N TYR A 17 17.35 -12.39 35.30
CA TYR A 17 17.80 -11.74 34.08
C TYR A 17 18.95 -10.78 34.36
N PHE A 18 19.95 -10.77 33.49
CA PHE A 18 21.14 -9.93 33.63
C PHE A 18 21.02 -8.60 32.90
N SER A 19 20.10 -8.50 31.92
CA SER A 19 19.81 -7.26 31.20
C SER A 19 18.39 -7.25 30.61
N ILE A 20 17.93 -6.09 30.15
CA ILE A 20 16.68 -6.00 29.38
C ILE A 20 16.78 -6.73 28.05
N LYS A 21 17.97 -6.72 27.42
CA LYS A 21 18.21 -7.44 26.16
C LYS A 21 18.01 -8.94 26.36
N ASP A 22 18.63 -9.49 27.40
CA ASP A 22 18.46 -10.88 27.83
C ASP A 22 16.98 -11.24 28.03
N TRP A 23 16.21 -10.36 28.68
CA TRP A 23 14.76 -10.54 28.82
C TRP A 23 14.01 -10.49 27.47
N ILE A 24 14.31 -9.53 26.59
CA ILE A 24 13.62 -9.38 25.30
C ILE A 24 13.91 -10.56 24.36
N GLU A 25 15.13 -11.08 24.37
CA GLU A 25 15.56 -12.19 23.52
C GLU A 25 15.03 -13.54 24.02
N THR A 26 14.51 -13.61 25.24
CA THR A 26 13.96 -14.84 25.83
C THR A 26 12.60 -15.20 25.20
N PRO A 27 12.44 -16.41 24.62
CA PRO A 27 11.18 -16.84 24.02
C PRO A 27 10.01 -16.80 25.02
N GLY A 28 8.90 -16.21 24.58
CA GLY A 28 7.70 -16.07 25.41
C GLY A 28 7.59 -14.73 26.14
N ASN A 29 8.62 -13.89 26.10
CA ASN A 29 8.57 -12.52 26.61
C ASN A 29 8.05 -11.57 25.52
N VAL A 30 7.18 -10.64 25.90
CA VAL A 30 6.57 -9.66 24.98
C VAL A 30 6.68 -8.26 25.59
N TYR A 31 7.42 -7.37 24.94
CA TYR A 31 7.49 -5.98 25.34
C TYR A 31 6.23 -5.23 24.88
N THR A 32 5.49 -4.67 25.83
CA THR A 32 4.21 -3.97 25.64
C THR A 32 4.30 -2.48 25.96
N GLY A 33 5.49 -1.99 26.30
CA GLY A 33 5.73 -0.56 26.48
C GLY A 33 5.83 0.20 25.15
N VAL A 34 5.87 1.52 25.24
CA VAL A 34 6.17 2.39 24.10
C VAL A 34 7.60 2.20 23.61
N ALA A 35 7.82 2.32 22.30
CA ALA A 35 9.14 2.32 21.68
C ALA A 35 9.87 3.54 22.23
N THR A 36 10.81 3.30 23.14
CA THR A 36 11.58 4.35 23.78
C THR A 36 13.01 3.84 23.90
N GLY A 37 13.97 4.65 23.46
CA GLY A 37 15.34 4.50 23.92
C GLY A 37 15.34 4.83 25.41
N ARG A 38 15.47 3.82 26.27
CA ARG A 38 15.59 4.03 27.71
C ARG A 38 17.03 3.83 28.14
N PHE A 39 17.52 4.78 28.94
CA PHE A 39 18.79 4.67 29.64
C PHE A 39 18.62 3.70 30.80
N CYS A 40 19.37 2.61 30.80
CA CYS A 40 19.62 1.86 32.03
C CYS A 40 21.03 2.21 32.50
N GLN A 41 21.13 2.69 33.74
CA GLN A 41 22.40 2.69 34.44
C GLN A 41 22.85 1.25 34.59
N ASP A 42 24.02 0.95 34.06
CA ASP A 42 24.74 -0.27 34.41
C ASP A 42 25.05 -0.20 35.92
N PRO A 43 24.69 -1.21 36.71
CA PRO A 43 25.07 -1.28 38.12
C PRO A 43 26.58 -1.26 38.34
N ASP A 44 27.38 -1.66 37.35
CA ASP A 44 28.81 -1.91 37.51
C ASP A 44 29.73 -1.01 36.64
N ASP A 45 29.20 -0.03 35.88
CA ASP A 45 30.05 0.81 35.02
C ASP A 45 29.50 2.24 34.80
N ILE A 46 30.19 3.24 35.37
CA ILE A 46 29.92 4.67 35.18
C ILE A 46 30.62 5.13 33.88
N ALA A 47 30.18 4.67 32.71
CA ALA A 47 30.62 5.28 31.43
C ALA A 47 29.86 4.92 30.15
N VAL A 48 28.90 3.98 30.10
CA VAL A 48 28.34 3.55 28.79
C VAL A 48 26.81 3.60 28.75
N LEU A 49 26.29 4.70 28.21
CA LEU A 49 24.88 4.85 27.84
C LEU A 49 24.62 4.05 26.55
N LYS A 50 24.12 2.80 26.65
CA LYS A 50 23.68 2.05 25.46
C LYS A 50 22.22 2.32 25.14
N TRP A 51 21.98 2.83 23.93
CA TRP A 51 20.66 2.87 23.31
C TRP A 51 20.24 1.44 22.93
N TYR A 52 19.08 1.01 23.44
CA TYR A 52 18.42 -0.20 22.95
C TYR A 52 17.24 0.22 22.08
N ASP A 53 17.31 -0.11 20.79
CA ASP A 53 16.17 0.03 19.88
C ASP A 53 15.18 -1.09 20.14
N ILE A 54 14.30 -0.88 21.13
CA ILE A 54 13.27 -1.85 21.48
C ILE A 54 12.06 -1.57 20.59
N GLN A 55 11.85 -2.46 19.61
CA GLN A 55 10.66 -2.42 18.79
C GLN A 55 9.42 -2.67 19.68
N ALA A 56 8.51 -1.69 19.71
CA ALA A 56 7.26 -1.86 20.42
C ALA A 56 6.36 -2.88 19.72
N SER A 57 5.75 -3.79 20.49
CA SER A 57 4.76 -4.70 19.95
C SER A 57 3.48 -3.97 19.53
N LYS A 58 2.61 -4.66 18.77
CA LYS A 58 1.25 -4.17 18.47
C LYS A 58 0.41 -3.92 19.73
N TRP A 59 0.81 -4.50 20.86
CA TRP A 59 0.19 -4.39 22.18
C TRP A 59 0.69 -3.20 23.00
N LYS A 60 1.38 -2.24 22.38
CA LYS A 60 1.79 -1.00 23.04
C LYS A 60 0.58 -0.15 23.40
N ASN A 61 0.61 0.52 24.55
CA ASN A 61 -0.37 1.56 24.86
C ASN A 61 -0.05 2.85 24.08
N PRO A 62 -0.88 3.28 23.10
CA PRO A 62 -0.62 4.50 22.33
C PRO A 62 -1.11 5.77 23.05
N ILE A 63 -1.81 5.63 24.18
CA ILE A 63 -2.36 6.76 24.93
C ILE A 63 -1.21 7.48 25.64
N ALA A 64 -1.08 8.79 25.41
CA ALA A 64 -0.07 9.62 26.05
C ALA A 64 -0.17 9.51 27.59
N PRO A 65 0.96 9.63 28.32
CA PRO A 65 0.94 9.64 29.77
C PRO A 65 -0.02 10.73 30.29
N ASN A 66 -0.96 10.34 31.16
CA ASN A 66 -1.95 11.23 31.77
C ASN A 66 -1.78 11.16 33.30
N PRO A 67 -1.87 12.29 34.04
CA PRO A 67 -1.84 12.28 35.51
C PRO A 67 -2.92 11.39 36.14
N ASP A 68 -4.05 11.17 35.47
CA ASP A 68 -5.05 10.18 35.87
C ASP A 68 -4.81 8.83 35.18
N VAL A 69 -4.18 7.91 35.91
CA VAL A 69 -3.88 6.53 35.46
C VAL A 69 -5.15 5.78 35.07
N ARG A 70 -6.25 5.96 35.82
CA ARG A 70 -7.50 5.23 35.59
C ARG A 70 -8.10 5.59 34.24
N SER A 71 -8.19 6.89 33.94
CA SER A 71 -8.64 7.36 32.62
C SER A 71 -7.73 6.87 31.49
N SER A 72 -6.41 6.86 31.70
CA SER A 72 -5.47 6.32 30.70
C SER A 72 -5.70 4.83 30.42
N MET A 73 -5.93 4.01 31.46
CA MET A 73 -6.22 2.58 31.29
C MET A 73 -7.56 2.33 30.62
N LEU A 74 -8.60 3.12 30.95
CA LEU A 74 -9.90 3.01 30.28
C LEU A 74 -9.80 3.38 28.80
N LEU A 75 -9.04 4.43 28.46
CA LEU A 75 -8.77 4.80 27.08
C LEU A 75 -8.00 3.70 26.34
N TYR A 76 -7.08 3.02 27.02
CA TYR A 76 -6.36 1.89 26.44
C TYR A 76 -7.27 0.69 26.18
N VAL A 77 -8.16 0.34 27.11
CA VAL A 77 -9.20 -0.69 26.86
C VAL A 77 -10.05 -0.30 25.65
N LYS A 78 -10.55 0.94 25.60
CA LYS A 78 -11.33 1.43 24.45
C LYS A 78 -10.54 1.34 23.14
N HIS A 79 -9.23 1.60 23.18
CA HIS A 79 -8.37 1.45 22.02
C HIS A 79 -8.33 0.00 21.55
N LEU A 80 -8.09 -0.98 22.43
CA LEU A 80 -8.05 -2.40 22.08
C LEU A 80 -9.31 -2.87 21.35
N PHE A 81 -10.49 -2.40 21.79
CA PHE A 81 -11.75 -2.71 21.11
C PHE A 81 -11.94 -1.96 19.79
N ARG A 82 -11.58 -0.67 19.72
CA ARG A 82 -11.74 0.13 18.49
C ARG A 82 -10.77 -0.23 17.38
N SER A 83 -9.58 -0.71 17.74
CA SER A 83 -8.54 -1.12 16.80
C SER A 83 -8.59 -2.61 16.48
N ASP A 84 -9.61 -3.32 16.94
CA ASP A 84 -9.77 -4.77 16.78
C ASP A 84 -8.63 -5.64 17.38
N LEU A 85 -7.68 -5.05 18.09
CA LEU A 85 -6.59 -5.78 18.73
C LEU A 85 -7.09 -6.74 19.79
N ILE A 86 -8.21 -6.42 20.46
CA ILE A 86 -8.80 -7.28 21.48
C ILE A 86 -9.08 -8.71 20.97
N TYR A 87 -9.31 -8.89 19.67
CA TYR A 87 -9.61 -10.19 19.11
C TYR A 87 -8.39 -11.09 18.89
N ASP A 88 -7.19 -10.50 18.93
CA ASP A 88 -5.91 -11.21 18.84
C ASP A 88 -5.34 -11.56 20.23
N ILE A 89 -6.07 -11.25 21.31
CA ILE A 89 -5.50 -11.26 22.67
C ILE A 89 -4.96 -12.63 23.09
N ASP A 90 -5.48 -13.71 22.49
CA ASP A 90 -4.96 -15.07 22.67
C ASP A 90 -3.46 -15.24 22.39
N GLU A 91 -2.87 -14.42 21.53
CA GLU A 91 -1.42 -14.43 21.25
C GLU A 91 -0.56 -14.23 22.51
N LEU A 92 -1.11 -13.52 23.49
CA LEU A 92 -0.46 -13.20 24.76
C LEU A 92 -0.67 -14.29 25.82
N ARG A 93 -1.46 -15.33 25.55
CA ARG A 93 -1.74 -16.40 26.51
C ARG A 93 -0.44 -17.15 26.84
N GLY A 94 -0.11 -17.19 28.13
CA GLY A 94 1.11 -17.86 28.61
C GLY A 94 2.40 -17.07 28.35
N LYS A 95 2.31 -15.83 27.87
CA LYS A 95 3.46 -14.94 27.68
C LYS A 95 3.77 -14.14 28.94
N ASN A 96 5.00 -13.64 29.03
CA ASN A 96 5.43 -12.69 30.05
C ASN A 96 5.42 -11.29 29.46
N LEU A 97 4.55 -10.41 29.96
CA LEU A 97 4.30 -9.09 29.41
C LEU A 97 5.12 -8.04 30.16
N GLY A 98 6.04 -7.38 29.45
CA GLY A 98 7.05 -6.50 30.03
C GLY A 98 6.79 -5.02 29.76
N CYS A 99 6.81 -4.20 30.82
CA CYS A 99 6.80 -2.74 30.71
C CYS A 99 7.62 -2.09 31.84
N PHE A 100 7.85 -0.78 31.76
CA PHE A 100 8.62 -0.01 32.74
C PHE A 100 7.75 0.86 33.66
N CYS A 101 6.45 0.61 33.76
CA CYS A 101 5.58 1.37 34.66
C CYS A 101 5.89 0.99 36.12
N HIS A 102 6.06 1.98 37.00
CA HIS A 102 6.45 1.80 38.42
C HIS A 102 5.30 2.17 39.38
N GLU A 103 4.82 1.20 40.16
CA GLU A 103 4.79 1.17 41.65
C GLU A 103 3.64 0.34 42.25
N PRO A 104 3.91 -0.33 43.39
CA PRO A 104 2.94 -1.07 44.19
C PRO A 104 2.18 -0.16 45.16
N ARG A 105 0.87 0.03 44.98
CA ARG A 105 -0.02 0.53 46.06
C ARG A 105 -1.23 -0.38 46.30
N LYS A 106 -1.63 -0.44 47.56
CA LYS A 106 -2.48 -1.44 48.24
C LYS A 106 -3.99 -1.42 47.91
N VAL A 107 -4.39 -1.01 46.71
CA VAL A 107 -5.82 -1.08 46.32
C VAL A 107 -5.99 -2.16 45.25
N TRP A 108 -6.90 -3.09 45.52
CA TRP A 108 -7.04 -4.38 44.84
C TRP A 108 -8.03 -4.38 43.66
N SER A 109 -8.61 -3.24 43.30
CA SER A 109 -9.78 -3.19 42.41
C SER A 109 -9.56 -2.61 41.01
N GLU A 110 -8.39 -2.05 40.68
CA GLU A 110 -8.18 -1.35 39.39
C GLU A 110 -6.82 -1.68 38.73
N PRO A 111 -6.75 -1.75 37.38
CA PRO A 111 -5.51 -2.02 36.66
C PRO A 111 -4.55 -0.82 36.78
N LYS A 112 -3.30 -1.12 37.14
CA LYS A 112 -2.30 -0.11 37.56
C LYS A 112 -1.38 0.31 36.43
N CYS A 113 -1.34 -0.49 35.37
CA CYS A 113 -0.56 -0.24 34.17
C CYS A 113 -1.23 -0.95 32.98
N HIS A 114 -0.77 -0.64 31.78
CA HIS A 114 -1.31 -1.23 30.55
C HIS A 114 -1.03 -2.74 30.46
N ASN A 115 0.04 -3.24 31.09
CA ASN A 115 0.29 -4.68 31.16
C ASN A 115 -0.75 -5.37 32.03
N GLN A 116 -1.07 -4.79 33.19
CA GLN A 116 -2.10 -5.32 34.06
C GLN A 116 -3.46 -5.34 33.35
N VAL A 117 -3.78 -4.35 32.50
CA VAL A 117 -4.97 -4.40 31.65
C VAL A 117 -4.98 -5.66 30.78
N LEU A 118 -3.90 -5.94 30.05
CA LEU A 118 -3.81 -7.12 29.18
C LEU A 118 -3.86 -8.43 29.98
N VAL A 119 -3.13 -8.50 31.10
CA VAL A 119 -3.11 -9.66 32.01
C VAL A 119 -4.48 -9.89 32.63
N ASP A 120 -5.20 -8.85 33.06
CA ASP A 120 -6.54 -8.96 33.64
C ASP A 120 -7.55 -9.40 32.58
N LEU A 121 -7.46 -8.87 31.36
CA LEU A 121 -8.28 -9.32 30.25
C LEU A 121 -8.07 -10.82 29.97
N LEU A 122 -6.82 -11.30 30.02
CA LEU A 122 -6.46 -12.71 29.76
C LEU A 122 -6.78 -13.66 30.91
N ASN A 123 -6.57 -13.25 32.15
CA ASN A 123 -6.65 -14.14 33.29
C ASN A 123 -7.97 -14.01 34.06
N LYS A 124 -8.65 -12.86 34.00
CA LYS A 124 -9.88 -12.59 34.76
C LYS A 124 -11.10 -12.46 33.84
N CYS A 125 -10.98 -11.71 32.74
CA CYS A 125 -12.12 -11.39 31.88
C CYS A 125 -12.24 -12.27 30.64
N TYR A 126 -11.32 -13.22 30.43
CA TYR A 126 -11.20 -13.92 29.15
C TYR A 126 -12.48 -14.64 28.75
N HIS A 127 -13.13 -15.31 29.69
CA HIS A 127 -14.40 -16.01 29.44
C HIS A 127 -15.53 -15.09 28.92
N HIS A 128 -15.51 -13.79 29.27
CA HIS A 128 -16.49 -12.82 28.76
C HIS A 128 -16.19 -12.36 27.32
N ILE A 129 -14.92 -12.39 26.90
CA ILE A 129 -14.49 -11.97 25.55
C ILE A 129 -14.28 -13.15 24.60
N GLU A 130 -14.19 -14.38 25.11
CA GLU A 130 -13.95 -15.60 24.34
C GLU A 130 -15.02 -15.84 23.27
N GLU A 131 -16.30 -15.62 23.59
CA GLU A 131 -17.38 -15.78 22.61
C GLU A 131 -17.25 -14.77 21.45
N MET A 132 -16.84 -13.53 21.76
CA MET A 132 -16.59 -12.49 20.74
C MET A 132 -15.41 -12.87 19.84
N ILE A 133 -14.32 -13.38 20.44
CA ILE A 133 -13.15 -13.89 19.71
C ILE A 133 -13.55 -15.07 18.82
N ARG A 134 -14.34 -16.02 19.35
CA ARG A 134 -14.82 -17.19 18.61
C ARG A 134 -15.71 -16.79 17.43
N LYS A 135 -16.63 -15.84 17.61
CA LYS A 135 -17.47 -15.32 16.52
C LYS A 135 -16.63 -14.66 15.44
N LYS A 136 -15.66 -13.81 15.79
CA LYS A 136 -14.76 -13.20 14.81
C LYS A 136 -13.89 -14.22 14.06
N LYS A 137 -13.37 -15.23 14.77
CA LYS A 137 -12.62 -16.34 14.16
C LYS A 137 -13.52 -17.22 13.28
N ALA A 138 -14.79 -17.39 13.61
CA ALA A 138 -15.77 -18.11 12.80
C ALA A 138 -16.26 -17.29 11.59
N GLU A 139 -16.28 -15.96 11.67
CA GLU A 139 -16.43 -15.06 10.52
C GLU A 139 -15.17 -15.07 9.63
N HIS A 140 -14.02 -15.44 10.19
CA HIS A 140 -12.74 -15.69 9.49
C HIS A 140 -12.50 -17.19 9.22
N VAL A 141 -13.55 -17.98 8.95
CA VAL A 141 -13.33 -19.28 8.29
C VAL A 141 -12.64 -18.99 6.95
N ASP A 142 -11.45 -19.57 6.79
CA ASP A 142 -10.45 -19.56 5.72
C ASP A 142 -10.97 -19.45 4.26
N GLU A 143 -11.72 -18.39 3.93
CA GLU A 143 -11.84 -17.93 2.56
C GLU A 143 -10.49 -17.30 2.21
N LYS A 144 -9.66 -18.07 1.48
CA LYS A 144 -8.43 -17.54 0.88
C LYS A 144 -8.77 -16.23 0.18
N LEU A 145 -8.26 -15.12 0.72
CA LEU A 145 -8.51 -13.79 0.16
C LEU A 145 -8.22 -13.82 -1.34
N PRO A 146 -9.02 -13.15 -2.18
CA PRO A 146 -8.86 -13.18 -3.62
C PRO A 146 -7.41 -12.84 -4.03
N ASP A 147 -6.75 -13.77 -4.71
CA ASP A 147 -5.40 -13.58 -5.25
C ASP A 147 -5.43 -12.75 -6.54
N SER A 148 -5.88 -11.50 -6.38
CA SER A 148 -6.18 -10.61 -7.49
C SER A 148 -6.04 -9.15 -7.11
N PHE A 149 -5.77 -8.32 -8.12
CA PHE A 149 -5.69 -6.87 -7.96
C PHE A 149 -6.16 -6.15 -9.23
N ILE A 150 -6.54 -4.88 -9.08
CA ILE A 150 -6.88 -3.98 -10.18
C ILE A 150 -5.86 -2.84 -10.23
N THR A 151 -5.49 -2.44 -11.45
CA THR A 151 -4.88 -1.12 -11.69
C THR A 151 -5.88 -0.25 -12.43
N LEU A 152 -6.34 0.83 -11.79
CA LEU A 152 -7.05 1.89 -12.48
C LEU A 152 -6.03 2.89 -13.01
N THR A 153 -6.01 3.10 -14.32
CA THR A 153 -5.05 3.99 -14.99
C THR A 153 -5.81 5.15 -15.61
N PHE A 154 -5.51 6.36 -15.18
CA PHE A 154 -6.11 7.60 -15.61
C PHE A 154 -5.13 8.31 -16.55
N GLY A 155 -5.58 8.63 -17.76
CA GLY A 155 -4.76 9.27 -18.79
C GLY A 155 -5.58 10.09 -19.77
N ASP A 156 -4.90 10.81 -20.67
CA ASP A 156 -5.54 11.61 -21.72
C ASP A 156 -6.29 10.76 -22.77
N ALA A 157 -5.94 9.48 -22.87
CA ALA A 157 -6.68 8.47 -23.60
C ALA A 157 -6.68 7.13 -22.85
N ALA A 158 -7.63 6.26 -23.22
CA ALA A 158 -7.74 4.88 -22.74
C ALA A 158 -8.25 3.96 -23.86
N GLU A 159 -7.84 2.68 -23.84
CA GLU A 159 -8.30 1.65 -24.77
C GLU A 159 -8.53 0.31 -24.08
N ASN A 160 -9.53 -0.45 -24.51
CA ASN A 160 -9.79 -1.80 -23.97
C ASN A 160 -8.79 -2.85 -24.47
N ASN A 161 -7.95 -2.56 -25.45
CA ASN A 161 -6.82 -3.40 -25.84
C ASN A 161 -6.01 -2.66 -26.91
N TYR A 162 -4.75 -3.05 -27.09
CA TYR A 162 -3.94 -2.54 -28.20
C TYR A 162 -4.67 -2.66 -29.54
N GLY A 163 -4.93 -1.51 -30.18
CA GLY A 163 -5.58 -1.40 -31.49
C GLY A 163 -7.11 -1.42 -31.47
N MET A 164 -7.75 -1.43 -30.29
CA MET A 164 -9.19 -1.21 -30.16
C MET A 164 -9.53 0.29 -30.14
N LYS A 165 -10.82 0.61 -30.25
CA LYS A 165 -11.32 1.98 -30.20
C LYS A 165 -10.87 2.66 -28.91
N GLN A 166 -10.27 3.83 -29.06
CA GLN A 166 -9.84 4.69 -27.96
C GLN A 166 -10.96 5.63 -27.52
N ILE A 167 -10.97 5.96 -26.24
CA ILE A 167 -11.68 7.10 -25.67
C ILE A 167 -10.69 8.18 -25.27
N GLY A 168 -11.17 9.43 -25.21
CA GLY A 168 -10.30 10.59 -25.01
C GLY A 168 -9.47 10.90 -26.26
N LYS A 169 -8.44 11.72 -26.08
CA LYS A 169 -7.57 12.16 -27.17
C LYS A 169 -6.15 12.24 -26.68
N LYS A 170 -5.28 11.47 -27.33
CA LYS A 170 -3.84 11.56 -27.12
C LYS A 170 -3.35 12.99 -27.33
N LEU A 171 -2.68 13.53 -26.32
CA LEU A 171 -2.03 14.84 -26.37
C LEU A 171 -0.64 14.75 -27.03
N GLY A 172 -0.15 15.90 -27.47
CA GLY A 172 1.17 16.02 -28.08
C GLY A 172 2.32 15.90 -27.07
N PRO A 173 3.55 15.68 -27.55
CA PRO A 173 4.73 15.68 -26.70
C PRO A 173 4.88 16.97 -25.88
N GLY A 174 5.30 16.84 -24.62
CA GLY A 174 5.46 17.94 -23.66
C GLY A 174 4.17 18.30 -22.89
N GLN A 175 3.05 17.67 -23.20
CA GLN A 175 1.77 17.90 -22.51
C GLN A 175 1.51 16.93 -21.35
N GLY A 176 2.38 15.95 -21.14
CA GLY A 176 2.37 15.04 -20.00
C GLY A 176 2.88 15.71 -18.72
N PHE A 177 3.03 14.91 -17.66
CA PHE A 177 3.54 15.41 -16.39
C PHE A 177 5.07 15.54 -16.41
N ASN A 178 5.59 16.60 -15.81
CA ASN A 178 7.02 16.82 -15.62
C ASN A 178 7.39 16.81 -14.13
N LEU A 179 8.68 16.97 -13.81
CA LEU A 179 9.15 16.96 -12.42
C LEU A 179 8.46 18.02 -11.54
N ASN A 180 8.20 19.22 -12.07
CA ASN A 180 7.56 20.28 -11.31
C ASN A 180 6.10 19.92 -10.98
N ASP A 181 5.39 19.27 -11.92
CA ASP A 181 4.04 18.74 -11.67
C ASP A 181 4.09 17.71 -10.53
N LEU A 182 5.03 16.76 -10.58
CA LEU A 182 5.20 15.72 -9.55
C LEU A 182 5.57 16.31 -8.18
N LEU A 183 6.41 17.35 -8.13
CA LEU A 183 6.74 18.06 -6.88
C LEU A 183 5.53 18.80 -6.31
N ALA A 184 4.71 19.42 -7.17
CA ALA A 184 3.47 20.07 -6.75
C ALA A 184 2.47 19.04 -6.19
N MET A 185 2.26 17.93 -6.90
CA MET A 185 1.45 16.79 -6.42
C MET A 185 1.94 16.28 -5.07
N GLN A 186 3.25 16.10 -4.92
CA GLN A 186 3.85 15.64 -3.67
C GLN A 186 3.50 16.58 -2.51
N LYS A 187 3.58 17.90 -2.74
CA LYS A 187 3.20 18.91 -1.74
C LYS A 187 1.71 18.84 -1.41
N SER A 188 0.84 18.74 -2.41
CA SER A 188 -0.61 18.63 -2.21
C SER A 188 -1.00 17.37 -1.44
N MET A 189 -0.44 16.21 -1.77
CA MET A 189 -0.75 14.96 -1.07
C MET A 189 -0.28 14.94 0.39
N LYS A 190 0.81 15.65 0.70
CA LYS A 190 1.26 15.82 2.09
C LYS A 190 0.25 16.58 2.95
N THR A 191 -0.61 17.44 2.39
CA THR A 191 -1.62 18.18 3.18
C THR A 191 -2.71 17.26 3.73
N ILE A 192 -2.89 16.08 3.15
CA ILE A 192 -3.82 15.03 3.61
C ILE A 192 -3.11 13.83 4.23
N CYS A 193 -1.88 14.04 4.74
CA CYS A 193 -1.09 13.05 5.46
C CYS A 193 -0.80 11.77 4.65
N VAL A 194 -0.61 11.90 3.34
CA VAL A 194 -0.16 10.80 2.47
C VAL A 194 1.36 10.82 2.39
N ASP A 195 1.98 9.67 2.68
CA ASP A 195 3.42 9.49 2.50
C ASP A 195 3.74 9.38 1.00
N THR A 196 4.82 10.04 0.57
CA THR A 196 5.12 10.24 -0.84
C THR A 196 6.61 10.16 -1.14
N LYS A 197 6.96 9.52 -2.26
CA LYS A 197 8.34 9.38 -2.72
C LYS A 197 8.43 9.61 -4.22
N ILE A 198 9.26 10.55 -4.64
CA ILE A 198 9.68 10.69 -6.04
C ILE A 198 10.90 9.83 -6.27
N ILE A 199 10.85 8.98 -7.30
CA ILE A 199 11.93 8.10 -7.72
C ILE A 199 12.44 8.64 -9.05
N ASP A 200 13.72 9.00 -9.09
CA ASP A 200 14.44 9.37 -10.31
C ASP A 200 14.89 8.09 -11.02
N LEU A 201 14.21 7.76 -12.12
CA LEU A 201 14.46 6.54 -12.89
C LEU A 201 15.73 6.67 -13.77
N THR A 202 16.17 7.90 -14.04
CA THR A 202 17.36 8.17 -14.84
C THR A 202 18.63 7.75 -14.12
N LYS A 203 18.66 7.82 -12.78
CA LYS A 203 19.80 7.35 -11.96
C LYS A 203 20.11 5.85 -12.13
N PHE A 204 19.16 5.07 -12.62
CA PHE A 204 19.36 3.63 -12.85
C PHE A 204 19.99 3.32 -14.22
N LEU A 205 20.27 4.34 -15.03
CA LEU A 205 21.13 4.25 -16.21
C LEU A 205 22.63 4.26 -15.86
N GLU A 206 22.99 4.66 -14.64
CA GLU A 206 24.36 4.83 -14.17
C GLU A 206 25.08 3.47 -14.10
N GLN A 207 25.63 3.04 -15.25
CA GLN A 207 26.70 2.04 -15.45
C GLN A 207 26.96 1.70 -16.94
N ASN A 208 26.62 2.57 -17.89
CA ASN A 208 27.09 2.40 -19.26
C ASN A 208 28.18 3.43 -19.54
N ASP A 209 29.44 2.99 -19.50
CA ASP A 209 30.60 3.72 -20.02
C ASP A 209 30.63 3.74 -21.57
N ASP A 210 29.56 3.26 -22.20
CA ASP A 210 29.40 3.28 -23.65
C ASP A 210 28.95 4.67 -24.11
N GLU A 211 29.93 5.51 -24.46
CA GLU A 211 29.72 6.84 -25.03
C GLU A 211 28.85 6.85 -26.30
N SER A 212 28.60 5.68 -26.92
CA SER A 212 27.71 5.56 -28.08
C SER A 212 26.21 5.58 -27.73
N ILE A 213 25.87 5.55 -26.43
CA ILE A 213 24.49 5.66 -25.95
C ILE A 213 24.14 7.15 -25.78
N PRO A 214 23.12 7.66 -26.50
CA PRO A 214 22.71 9.06 -26.35
C PRO A 214 22.26 9.36 -24.93
N VAL A 215 22.40 10.62 -24.51
CA VAL A 215 21.89 11.09 -23.22
C VAL A 215 20.38 10.86 -23.14
N ALA A 216 19.93 10.17 -22.10
CA ALA A 216 18.52 9.93 -21.86
C ALA A 216 17.83 11.18 -21.30
N GLU A 217 16.60 11.41 -21.75
CA GLU A 217 15.71 12.37 -21.11
C GLU A 217 15.41 11.94 -19.66
N LYS A 218 15.22 12.92 -18.77
CA LYS A 218 14.98 12.64 -17.36
C LYS A 218 13.60 12.01 -17.14
N ALA A 219 13.52 10.98 -16.30
CA ALA A 219 12.30 10.24 -16.03
C ALA A 219 12.09 10.06 -14.53
N TYR A 220 10.85 10.31 -14.08
CA TYR A 220 10.46 10.30 -12.69
C TYR A 220 9.14 9.55 -12.49
N VAL A 221 9.00 8.93 -11.32
CA VAL A 221 7.72 8.39 -10.82
C VAL A 221 7.49 8.89 -9.41
N LEU A 222 6.32 9.46 -9.15
CA LEU A 222 5.84 9.78 -7.81
C LEU A 222 5.02 8.60 -7.30
N VAL A 223 5.36 8.05 -6.14
CA VAL A 223 4.59 7.01 -5.41
C VAL A 223 3.94 7.65 -4.19
N MET A 224 2.68 7.33 -3.94
CA MET A 224 1.84 7.90 -2.88
C MET A 224 1.18 6.77 -2.10
N LYS A 225 1.63 6.53 -0.87
CA LYS A 225 1.26 5.35 -0.08
C LYS A 225 -0.15 5.47 0.51
N GLY A 226 -1.00 4.50 0.22
CA GLY A 226 -2.40 4.46 0.69
C GLY A 226 -3.28 5.65 0.23
N ALA A 227 -2.87 6.35 -0.83
CA ALA A 227 -3.52 7.56 -1.32
C ALA A 227 -5.00 7.34 -1.69
N ALA A 228 -5.34 6.20 -2.29
CA ALA A 228 -6.72 5.89 -2.69
C ALA A 228 -7.66 5.91 -1.49
N THR A 229 -7.28 5.24 -0.40
CA THR A 229 -8.04 5.23 0.85
C THR A 229 -8.17 6.63 1.44
N ARG A 230 -7.11 7.45 1.42
CA ARG A 230 -7.18 8.82 1.95
C ARG A 230 -8.12 9.72 1.15
N LEU A 231 -8.07 9.66 -0.17
CA LEU A 231 -8.97 10.43 -1.05
C LEU A 231 -10.43 10.00 -0.87
N LEU A 232 -10.68 8.70 -0.71
CA LEU A 232 -11.99 8.16 -0.38
C LEU A 232 -12.50 8.66 0.97
N GLN A 233 -11.68 8.55 2.02
CA GLN A 233 -12.07 8.96 3.38
C GLN A 233 -12.42 10.43 3.49
N ARG A 234 -11.69 11.28 2.74
CA ARG A 234 -11.93 12.72 2.68
C ARG A 234 -13.28 13.06 2.06
N LYS A 235 -13.67 12.34 0.99
CA LYS A 235 -14.84 12.69 0.17
C LYS A 235 -16.11 11.94 0.55
N ILE A 236 -15.99 10.71 1.05
CA ILE A 236 -17.10 9.80 1.30
C ILE A 236 -17.36 9.61 2.80
N ALA A 237 -16.48 8.90 3.50
CA ALA A 237 -16.64 8.60 4.93
C ALA A 237 -15.32 8.09 5.56
N PRO A 238 -15.04 8.35 6.85
CA PRO A 238 -13.79 7.88 7.49
C PRO A 238 -13.55 6.37 7.45
N THR A 239 -14.60 5.57 7.30
CA THR A 239 -14.53 4.09 7.26
C THR A 239 -14.31 3.51 5.87
N VAL A 240 -14.49 4.28 4.80
CA VAL A 240 -14.33 3.76 3.43
C VAL A 240 -12.85 3.58 3.09
N THR A 241 -12.54 2.55 2.31
CA THR A 241 -11.19 2.13 1.95
C THR A 241 -11.08 1.79 0.47
N GLN A 242 -9.85 1.60 0.00
CA GLN A 242 -9.59 1.06 -1.34
C GLN A 242 -10.30 -0.27 -1.60
N LEU A 243 -10.60 -1.06 -0.57
CA LEU A 243 -11.27 -2.35 -0.72
C LEU A 243 -12.75 -2.19 -1.09
N ASP A 244 -13.42 -1.15 -0.58
CA ASP A 244 -14.79 -0.81 -0.98
C ASP A 244 -14.84 -0.46 -2.47
N MET A 245 -13.84 0.30 -2.95
CA MET A 245 -13.71 0.60 -4.38
C MET A 245 -13.34 -0.65 -5.18
N PHE A 246 -12.48 -1.53 -4.66
CA PHE A 246 -12.20 -2.82 -5.31
C PHE A 246 -13.49 -3.66 -5.47
N ASN A 247 -14.33 -3.72 -4.44
CA ASN A 247 -15.61 -4.42 -4.48
C ASN A 247 -16.60 -3.76 -5.45
N GLU A 248 -16.64 -2.43 -5.53
CA GLU A 248 -17.40 -1.72 -6.56
C GLU A 248 -17.00 -2.17 -7.97
N GLN A 249 -15.69 -2.35 -8.20
CA GLN A 249 -15.17 -2.80 -9.47
C GLN A 249 -15.44 -4.28 -9.75
N THR A 250 -15.31 -5.17 -8.77
CA THR A 250 -15.34 -6.63 -9.02
C THR A 250 -16.72 -7.28 -8.86
N THR A 251 -17.57 -6.75 -7.99
CA THR A 251 -18.89 -7.36 -7.69
C THR A 251 -20.00 -6.82 -8.59
N ARG A 252 -19.87 -5.57 -9.05
CA ARG A 252 -20.92 -4.87 -9.81
C ARG A 252 -20.67 -4.82 -11.31
N LEU A 253 -19.43 -5.02 -11.75
CA LEU A 253 -19.04 -4.86 -13.14
C LEU A 253 -18.65 -6.19 -13.78
N LYS A 254 -19.03 -6.35 -15.04
CA LYS A 254 -18.60 -7.47 -15.88
C LYS A 254 -17.46 -7.00 -16.78
N TYR A 255 -16.26 -7.50 -16.54
CA TYR A 255 -15.07 -7.14 -17.30
C TYR A 255 -15.04 -7.77 -18.70
N ASP A 256 -14.40 -7.09 -19.65
CA ASP A 256 -14.16 -7.65 -20.99
C ASP A 256 -13.11 -8.76 -20.92
N THR A 257 -13.53 -9.98 -21.25
CA THR A 257 -12.66 -11.16 -21.31
C THR A 257 -12.20 -11.48 -22.74
N ARG A 258 -12.60 -10.67 -23.72
CA ARG A 258 -12.23 -10.83 -25.14
C ARG A 258 -11.77 -9.50 -25.75
N ALA A 259 -11.08 -9.57 -26.89
CA ALA A 259 -10.73 -8.43 -27.72
C ALA A 259 -10.44 -8.83 -29.17
N LEU A 260 -10.50 -7.85 -30.07
CA LEU A 260 -10.00 -7.99 -31.43
C LEU A 260 -8.46 -7.92 -31.43
N MET A 261 -7.80 -8.96 -31.93
CA MET A 261 -6.36 -8.99 -32.11
C MET A 261 -6.05 -9.61 -33.48
N ARG A 262 -5.30 -8.85 -34.31
CA ARG A 262 -4.89 -9.30 -35.66
C ARG A 262 -6.07 -9.83 -36.51
N GLY A 263 -7.21 -9.13 -36.45
CA GLY A 263 -8.41 -9.43 -37.22
C GLY A 263 -9.29 -10.56 -36.67
N ARG A 264 -9.04 -11.05 -35.46
CA ARG A 264 -9.86 -12.11 -34.82
C ARG A 264 -10.22 -11.74 -33.39
N VAL A 265 -11.43 -12.10 -32.96
CA VAL A 265 -11.84 -11.99 -31.56
C VAL A 265 -11.21 -13.14 -30.78
N VAL A 266 -10.42 -12.82 -29.75
CA VAL A 266 -9.68 -13.79 -28.94
C VAL A 266 -9.94 -13.59 -27.45
N ASN A 267 -9.74 -14.66 -26.67
CA ASN A 267 -9.81 -14.60 -25.21
C ASN A 267 -8.60 -13.90 -24.61
N LYS A 268 -8.84 -13.07 -23.59
CA LYS A 268 -7.82 -12.38 -22.81
C LYS A 268 -7.39 -13.26 -21.62
N HIS A 269 -6.21 -13.85 -21.74
CA HIS A 269 -5.61 -14.67 -20.67
C HIS A 269 -4.66 -13.90 -19.76
N ALA A 270 -4.21 -12.71 -20.17
CA ALA A 270 -3.19 -11.95 -19.45
C ALA A 270 -3.77 -11.06 -18.35
N ARG A 271 -4.96 -10.51 -18.59
CA ARG A 271 -5.74 -9.62 -17.71
C ARG A 271 -7.05 -9.30 -18.41
N TRP A 272 -8.07 -8.90 -17.65
CA TRP A 272 -9.30 -8.36 -18.21
C TRP A 272 -9.34 -6.85 -18.04
N ASN A 273 -10.18 -6.16 -18.80
CA ASN A 273 -10.25 -4.70 -18.68
C ASN A 273 -11.63 -4.11 -18.95
N LEU A 274 -11.75 -2.85 -18.54
CA LEU A 274 -12.87 -1.96 -18.78
C LEU A 274 -12.32 -0.56 -19.02
N CYS A 275 -13.02 0.22 -19.83
CA CYS A 275 -12.81 1.66 -19.94
C CYS A 275 -13.97 2.41 -19.25
N PHE A 276 -13.71 3.63 -18.81
CA PHE A 276 -14.71 4.47 -18.16
C PHE A 276 -14.72 5.88 -18.75
N ASP A 277 -15.93 6.35 -19.00
CA ASP A 277 -16.22 7.67 -19.54
C ASP A 277 -17.56 8.19 -18.98
N ASP A 278 -18.07 9.31 -19.48
CA ASP A 278 -19.31 9.93 -19.00
C ASP A 278 -20.55 9.06 -19.31
N GLU A 279 -20.57 8.42 -20.48
CA GLU A 279 -21.67 7.56 -20.92
C GLU A 279 -21.23 6.10 -21.12
N SER A 280 -22.18 5.19 -20.89
CA SER A 280 -21.93 3.74 -21.05
C SER A 280 -22.06 3.32 -22.51
N SER A 281 -21.29 2.32 -22.92
CA SER A 281 -21.51 1.59 -24.18
C SER A 281 -21.11 0.13 -24.02
N ASP A 282 -21.89 -0.77 -24.61
CA ASP A 282 -21.56 -2.20 -24.62
C ASP A 282 -20.43 -2.50 -25.62
N ALA A 283 -19.72 -3.60 -25.38
CA ALA A 283 -18.68 -4.07 -26.29
C ALA A 283 -19.26 -4.57 -27.63
N ASN A 284 -18.52 -4.30 -28.69
CA ASN A 284 -18.64 -4.96 -29.99
C ASN A 284 -17.23 -5.31 -30.44
N TYR A 285 -16.78 -6.51 -30.08
CA TYR A 285 -15.39 -6.92 -30.26
C TYR A 285 -15.03 -7.05 -31.73
N GLU A 286 -15.97 -7.43 -32.59
CA GLU A 286 -15.81 -7.56 -34.04
C GLU A 286 -15.44 -6.22 -34.68
N GLU A 287 -15.99 -5.12 -34.17
CA GLU A 287 -15.67 -3.75 -34.58
C GLU A 287 -14.52 -3.13 -33.76
N GLY A 288 -13.86 -3.91 -32.91
CA GLY A 288 -12.78 -3.41 -32.06
C GLY A 288 -13.25 -2.43 -30.97
N LYS A 289 -14.51 -2.52 -30.52
CA LYS A 289 -15.08 -1.70 -29.44
C LYS A 289 -15.20 -2.53 -28.16
N GLY A 290 -14.59 -2.06 -27.06
CA GLY A 290 -14.78 -2.69 -25.75
C GLY A 290 -15.87 -1.98 -24.94
N THR A 291 -16.16 -2.51 -23.76
CA THR A 291 -17.16 -1.97 -22.85
C THR A 291 -16.66 -0.66 -22.24
N ILE A 292 -17.52 0.36 -22.24
CA ILE A 292 -17.35 1.63 -21.53
C ILE A 292 -18.39 1.68 -20.40
N VAL A 293 -17.92 1.86 -19.17
CA VAL A 293 -18.78 2.03 -18.00
C VAL A 293 -18.85 3.51 -17.63
N ALA A 294 -20.07 4.02 -17.43
CA ALA A 294 -20.28 5.43 -17.07
C ALA A 294 -19.78 5.71 -15.64
N TYR A 295 -19.16 6.88 -15.39
CA TYR A 295 -18.71 7.27 -14.04
C TYR A 295 -19.81 7.20 -12.99
N LYS A 296 -21.05 7.57 -13.34
CA LYS A 296 -22.24 7.48 -12.46
C LYS A 296 -22.54 6.08 -11.92
N LYS A 297 -22.02 5.02 -12.56
CA LYS A 297 -22.18 3.62 -12.12
C LYS A 297 -21.09 3.17 -11.13
N VAL A 298 -20.05 3.98 -10.94
CA VAL A 298 -18.88 3.71 -10.09
C VAL A 298 -18.60 4.90 -9.17
N PRO A 299 -19.53 5.20 -8.23
CA PRO A 299 -19.48 6.41 -7.42
C PRO A 299 -18.23 6.55 -6.55
N LEU A 300 -17.62 5.45 -6.08
CA LEU A 300 -16.38 5.54 -5.30
C LEU A 300 -15.20 5.95 -6.18
N MET A 301 -15.07 5.34 -7.37
CA MET A 301 -14.06 5.77 -8.34
C MET A 301 -14.28 7.21 -8.79
N GLN A 302 -15.53 7.60 -9.07
CA GLN A 302 -15.89 8.96 -9.44
C GLN A 302 -15.50 9.96 -8.35
N ALA A 303 -15.79 9.66 -7.07
CA ALA A 303 -15.44 10.52 -5.95
C ALA A 303 -13.93 10.76 -5.80
N VAL A 304 -13.09 9.78 -6.16
CA VAL A 304 -11.64 9.97 -6.23
C VAL A 304 -11.25 10.81 -7.45
N ARG A 305 -11.81 10.53 -8.62
CA ARG A 305 -11.58 11.30 -9.86
C ARG A 305 -11.94 12.78 -9.71
N ASP A 306 -13.03 13.09 -9.03
CA ASP A 306 -13.51 14.47 -8.83
C ASP A 306 -12.56 15.34 -7.99
N GLN A 307 -11.58 14.72 -7.33
CA GLN A 307 -10.53 15.41 -6.56
C GLN A 307 -9.23 15.57 -7.37
N PHE A 308 -9.18 15.12 -8.61
CA PHE A 308 -7.92 15.05 -9.36
C PHE A 308 -7.33 16.42 -9.65
N GLU A 309 -8.15 17.38 -10.08
CA GLU A 309 -7.65 18.71 -10.38
C GLU A 309 -7.11 19.42 -9.12
N GLU A 310 -7.75 19.21 -7.96
CA GLU A 310 -7.33 19.75 -6.65
C GLU A 310 -5.93 19.24 -6.24
N PHE A 311 -5.70 17.93 -6.33
CA PHE A 311 -4.46 17.32 -5.81
C PHE A 311 -3.37 17.10 -6.85
N PHE A 312 -3.75 16.96 -8.13
CA PHE A 312 -2.85 16.63 -9.23
C PHE A 312 -2.70 17.77 -10.25
N GLY A 313 -3.38 18.88 -10.03
CA GLY A 313 -3.30 20.07 -10.84
C GLY A 313 -4.10 19.98 -12.14
N PRO A 314 -4.12 21.07 -12.94
CA PRO A 314 -4.99 21.21 -14.11
C PRO A 314 -4.72 20.18 -15.20
N LYS A 315 -3.50 19.63 -15.27
CA LYS A 315 -3.17 18.55 -16.21
C LYS A 315 -3.94 17.26 -15.94
N ALA A 316 -4.47 17.07 -14.73
CA ALA A 316 -5.26 15.90 -14.35
C ALA A 316 -6.77 16.08 -14.56
N ALA A 317 -7.21 17.18 -15.18
CA ALA A 317 -8.58 17.35 -15.63
C ALA A 317 -8.91 16.40 -16.80
N ASP A 318 -10.18 15.98 -16.87
CA ASP A 318 -10.78 15.21 -17.96
C ASP A 318 -10.05 13.93 -18.40
N LEU A 319 -9.32 13.31 -17.47
CA LEU A 319 -8.66 12.02 -17.72
C LEU A 319 -9.71 10.91 -17.91
N LYS A 320 -9.44 10.05 -18.89
CA LYS A 320 -10.15 8.79 -19.15
C LYS A 320 -9.53 7.67 -18.33
N VAL A 321 -10.32 6.65 -18.00
CA VAL A 321 -9.87 5.58 -17.10
C VAL A 321 -9.88 4.24 -17.81
N GLU A 322 -8.80 3.50 -17.66
CA GLU A 322 -8.67 2.10 -18.03
C GLU A 322 -8.44 1.28 -16.76
N ALA A 323 -9.35 0.36 -16.46
CA ALA A 323 -9.15 -0.64 -15.42
C ALA A 323 -8.52 -1.89 -16.02
N ASN A 324 -7.41 -2.35 -15.46
CA ASN A 324 -6.82 -3.65 -15.75
C ASN A 324 -6.98 -4.55 -14.53
N TYR A 325 -7.80 -5.61 -14.66
CA TYR A 325 -8.05 -6.60 -13.63
C TYR A 325 -7.21 -7.85 -13.84
N TYR A 326 -6.34 -8.11 -12.86
CA TYR A 326 -5.46 -9.26 -12.80
C TYR A 326 -6.08 -10.26 -11.83
N TYR A 327 -6.96 -11.11 -12.38
CA TYR A 327 -7.84 -12.01 -11.63
C TYR A 327 -7.12 -13.21 -10.99
N ASP A 328 -5.86 -13.44 -11.34
CA ASP A 328 -5.01 -14.51 -10.79
C ASP A 328 -3.55 -14.07 -10.90
N THR A 329 -2.91 -13.69 -9.79
CA THR A 329 -1.54 -13.14 -9.83
C THR A 329 -0.48 -14.15 -10.27
N THR A 330 -0.77 -15.45 -10.24
CA THR A 330 0.15 -16.49 -10.72
C THR A 330 0.12 -16.60 -12.25
N LYS A 331 -0.95 -16.15 -12.89
CA LYS A 331 -1.16 -16.26 -14.34
C LYS A 331 -1.15 -14.94 -15.08
N CYS A 332 -1.53 -13.86 -14.42
CA CYS A 332 -1.78 -12.56 -15.04
C CYS A 332 -0.55 -11.66 -15.05
N GLY A 333 -0.57 -10.69 -15.95
CA GLY A 333 0.50 -9.70 -16.10
C GLY A 333 0.45 -8.93 -17.41
N ILE A 334 1.41 -8.04 -17.57
CA ILE A 334 1.66 -7.27 -18.78
C ILE A 334 3.17 -7.14 -18.95
N GLY A 335 3.66 -7.54 -20.12
CA GLY A 335 5.10 -7.53 -20.42
C GLY A 335 5.63 -6.13 -20.66
N TRP A 336 6.93 -6.04 -20.93
CA TRP A 336 7.66 -4.78 -21.17
C TRP A 336 7.06 -3.96 -22.32
N HIS A 337 6.46 -2.82 -22.00
CA HIS A 337 5.83 -1.89 -22.93
C HIS A 337 5.99 -0.44 -22.45
N GLY A 338 5.59 0.51 -23.29
CA GLY A 338 5.23 1.86 -22.88
C GLY A 338 3.83 2.19 -23.41
N ASP A 339 3.18 3.20 -22.85
CA ASP A 339 1.79 3.53 -23.19
C ASP A 339 1.80 4.42 -24.45
N SER A 340 1.43 3.82 -25.59
CA SER A 340 1.53 4.51 -26.89
C SER A 340 0.38 5.48 -27.13
N GLU A 341 -0.74 5.24 -26.43
CA GLU A 341 -2.03 5.89 -26.55
C GLU A 341 -2.12 7.19 -25.74
N ARG A 342 -1.24 7.41 -24.76
CA ARG A 342 -1.32 8.53 -23.81
C ARG A 342 0.05 9.10 -23.44
N VAL A 343 0.06 10.31 -22.88
CA VAL A 343 1.26 10.97 -22.32
C VAL A 343 1.10 11.30 -20.84
N LYS A 344 -0.11 11.15 -20.28
CA LYS A 344 -0.41 11.31 -18.86
C LYS A 344 -0.78 9.96 -18.25
N VAL A 345 -0.18 9.65 -17.11
CA VAL A 345 -0.52 8.46 -16.31
C VAL A 345 -0.56 8.83 -14.84
N ILE A 346 -1.75 8.72 -14.26
CA ILE A 346 -1.98 8.56 -12.81
C ILE A 346 -2.57 7.17 -12.66
N ALA A 347 -2.02 6.34 -11.77
CA ALA A 347 -2.49 4.97 -11.60
C ALA A 347 -2.71 4.63 -10.13
N MET A 348 -3.63 3.71 -9.89
CA MET A 348 -4.09 3.32 -8.56
C MET A 348 -4.18 1.81 -8.44
N ARG A 349 -3.59 1.25 -7.38
CA ARG A 349 -3.63 -0.18 -7.07
C ARG A 349 -4.79 -0.47 -6.12
N LEU A 350 -5.64 -1.44 -6.45
CA LEU A 350 -6.74 -1.90 -5.61
C LEU A 350 -6.68 -3.41 -5.42
N GLY A 351 -7.20 -3.93 -4.31
CA GLY A 351 -7.35 -5.36 -4.04
C GLY A 351 -6.70 -5.82 -2.75
N TYR A 352 -6.20 -7.05 -2.74
CA TYR A 352 -5.67 -7.70 -1.53
C TYR A 352 -4.16 -7.92 -1.56
N VAL A 353 -3.56 -7.88 -2.74
CA VAL A 353 -2.19 -8.32 -2.97
C VAL A 353 -1.30 -7.17 -3.42
N SER A 354 -0.09 -7.13 -2.86
CA SER A 354 0.99 -6.28 -3.35
C SER A 354 1.45 -6.78 -4.71
N MET A 355 1.64 -5.87 -5.67
CA MET A 355 2.19 -6.22 -6.97
C MET A 355 3.11 -5.11 -7.47
N PRO A 356 4.43 -5.38 -7.57
CA PRO A 356 5.37 -4.39 -8.04
C PRO A 356 5.10 -3.94 -9.49
N ILE A 357 5.47 -2.69 -9.78
CA ILE A 357 5.71 -2.25 -11.16
C ILE A 357 7.22 -2.22 -11.38
N HIS A 358 7.65 -2.75 -12.52
CA HIS A 358 9.04 -2.76 -12.93
C HIS A 358 9.27 -1.74 -14.03
N PHE A 359 10.43 -1.08 -14.02
CA PHE A 359 10.92 -0.25 -15.11
C PHE A 359 12.30 -0.73 -15.57
N GLN A 360 12.57 -0.59 -16.85
CA GLN A 360 13.85 -0.90 -17.47
C GLN A 360 14.09 0.02 -18.65
N TRP A 361 15.31 0.55 -18.74
CA TRP A 361 15.75 1.32 -19.90
C TRP A 361 16.14 0.40 -21.05
N PHE A 362 15.88 0.83 -22.28
CA PHE A 362 16.22 0.12 -23.51
C PHE A 362 16.90 1.06 -24.51
N TYR A 363 17.91 0.55 -25.21
CA TYR A 363 18.52 1.20 -26.36
C TYR A 363 18.79 0.16 -27.46
N LYS A 364 18.47 0.48 -28.72
CA LYS A 364 18.53 -0.48 -29.85
C LYS A 364 17.89 -1.85 -29.53
N ARG A 365 16.75 -1.83 -28.84
CA ARG A 365 15.98 -3.01 -28.36
C ARG A 365 16.66 -3.85 -27.27
N LYS A 366 17.84 -3.48 -26.77
CA LYS A 366 18.51 -4.18 -25.67
C LYS A 366 18.26 -3.46 -24.35
N PRO A 367 18.02 -4.18 -23.24
CA PRO A 367 17.93 -3.55 -21.93
C PRO A 367 19.29 -2.95 -21.56
N ILE A 368 19.27 -1.78 -20.94
CA ILE A 368 20.44 -1.04 -20.48
C ILE A 368 20.21 -0.53 -19.05
N GLY A 369 21.27 -0.40 -18.26
CA GLY A 369 21.16 0.00 -16.85
C GLY A 369 20.48 -1.05 -15.96
N LYS A 370 20.25 -0.67 -14.70
CA LYS A 370 19.66 -1.55 -13.68
C LYS A 370 18.13 -1.57 -13.79
N ARG A 371 17.55 -2.77 -13.61
CA ARG A 371 16.11 -2.92 -13.44
C ARG A 371 15.66 -2.18 -12.18
N ILE A 372 14.56 -1.45 -12.30
CA ILE A 372 13.95 -0.69 -11.22
C ILE A 372 12.69 -1.44 -10.80
N THR A 373 12.55 -1.74 -9.51
CA THR A 373 11.37 -2.41 -8.96
C THR A 373 10.75 -1.52 -7.92
N ILE A 374 9.49 -1.11 -8.13
CA ILE A 374 8.74 -0.26 -7.23
C ILE A 374 7.63 -1.11 -6.60
N PRO A 375 7.71 -1.45 -5.31
CA PRO A 375 6.66 -2.18 -4.63
C PRO A 375 5.42 -1.30 -4.45
N LEU A 376 4.27 -1.80 -4.90
CA LEU A 376 2.98 -1.13 -4.81
C LEU A 376 2.02 -1.99 -3.99
N GLU A 377 1.59 -1.44 -2.87
CA GLU A 377 0.61 -2.04 -1.97
C GLU A 377 -0.82 -1.67 -2.41
N PRO A 378 -1.84 -2.43 -2.00
CA PRO A 378 -3.22 -2.02 -2.18
C PRO A 378 -3.51 -0.63 -1.60
N GLY A 379 -4.15 0.22 -2.40
CA GLY A 379 -4.44 1.62 -2.08
C GLY A 379 -3.34 2.60 -2.47
N ASP A 380 -2.16 2.13 -2.88
CA ASP A 380 -1.11 3.00 -3.40
C ASP A 380 -1.52 3.60 -4.75
N MET A 381 -1.10 4.85 -4.95
CA MET A 381 -1.17 5.51 -6.25
C MET A 381 0.22 5.88 -6.74
N TYR A 382 0.39 6.00 -8.05
CA TYR A 382 1.60 6.53 -8.63
C TYR A 382 1.33 7.41 -9.85
N VAL A 383 2.20 8.40 -10.09
CA VAL A 383 2.16 9.27 -11.27
C VAL A 383 3.47 9.11 -12.03
N MET A 384 3.37 8.91 -13.33
CA MET A 384 4.53 8.87 -14.20
C MET A 384 4.77 10.25 -14.81
N SER A 385 6.01 10.73 -14.80
CA SER A 385 6.42 11.78 -15.75
C SER A 385 6.23 11.28 -17.19
N GLU A 386 6.06 12.19 -18.14
CA GLU A 386 5.84 11.87 -19.56
C GLU A 386 6.89 10.89 -20.11
N LYS A 387 8.18 11.11 -19.79
CA LYS A 387 9.23 10.17 -20.22
C LYS A 387 9.07 8.79 -19.59
N ALA A 388 8.59 8.70 -18.35
CA ALA A 388 8.36 7.44 -17.66
C ALA A 388 7.14 6.67 -18.18
N VAL A 389 6.17 7.36 -18.79
CA VAL A 389 5.04 6.73 -19.52
C VAL A 389 5.54 5.88 -20.69
N GLY A 390 6.70 6.23 -21.25
CA GLY A 390 7.32 5.46 -22.33
C GLY A 390 6.54 5.55 -23.63
N THR A 391 5.84 6.64 -23.91
CA THR A 391 5.10 6.84 -25.18
C THR A 391 6.00 6.66 -26.40
N ASP A 392 7.31 6.86 -26.24
CA ASP A 392 8.34 6.72 -27.25
C ASP A 392 9.04 5.34 -27.29
N TRP A 393 8.57 4.35 -26.52
CA TRP A 393 9.23 3.06 -26.27
C TRP A 393 9.61 2.20 -27.49
N LYS A 394 9.00 2.49 -28.64
CA LYS A 394 9.27 1.83 -29.93
C LYS A 394 10.48 2.43 -30.66
N ARG A 395 10.95 3.61 -30.26
CA ARG A 395 12.15 4.24 -30.83
C ARG A 395 13.40 3.45 -30.47
N GLN A 396 14.36 3.43 -31.39
CA GLN A 396 15.60 2.65 -31.24
C GLN A 396 16.86 3.51 -31.23
N VAL A 397 16.76 4.75 -31.67
CA VAL A 397 17.86 5.71 -31.79
C VAL A 397 18.08 6.54 -30.53
N ILE A 398 17.24 6.39 -29.51
CA ILE A 398 17.38 7.04 -28.20
C ILE A 398 17.11 6.01 -27.09
N PRO A 399 17.60 6.26 -25.86
CA PRO A 399 17.15 5.52 -24.70
C PRO A 399 15.64 5.71 -24.48
N THR A 400 14.96 4.59 -24.28
CA THR A 400 13.52 4.54 -24.01
C THR A 400 13.27 3.78 -22.73
N LEU A 401 12.17 4.11 -22.06
CA LEU A 401 11.78 3.43 -20.83
C LEU A 401 10.59 2.52 -21.11
N ARG A 402 10.59 1.34 -20.49
CA ARG A 402 9.48 0.39 -20.54
C ARG A 402 9.14 -0.07 -19.14
N HIS A 403 7.86 -0.38 -18.92
CA HIS A 403 7.34 -0.93 -17.69
C HIS A 403 6.64 -2.28 -17.89
N ALA A 404 6.59 -3.06 -16.81
CA ALA A 404 5.95 -4.36 -16.75
C ALA A 404 5.41 -4.65 -15.34
N THR A 405 4.42 -5.53 -15.22
CA THR A 405 3.90 -6.02 -13.92
C THR A 405 3.27 -7.41 -14.05
N GLY A 406 3.16 -8.16 -12.95
CA GLY A 406 2.55 -9.49 -12.90
C GLY A 406 3.55 -10.64 -12.72
N CYS A 407 3.13 -11.85 -13.04
CA CYS A 407 3.93 -13.05 -12.76
C CYS A 407 5.21 -13.16 -13.61
N HIS A 408 6.11 -14.05 -13.19
CA HIS A 408 7.47 -14.18 -13.72
C HIS A 408 7.57 -14.15 -15.25
N LYS A 409 6.70 -14.87 -15.96
CA LYS A 409 6.70 -14.96 -17.43
C LYS A 409 6.52 -13.61 -18.14
N PHE A 410 5.92 -12.62 -17.49
CA PHE A 410 5.76 -11.27 -18.05
C PHE A 410 6.97 -10.37 -17.77
N LEU A 411 7.81 -10.73 -16.81
CA LEU A 411 8.97 -9.96 -16.38
C LEU A 411 10.28 -10.41 -17.06
N GLU A 412 10.24 -11.52 -17.79
CA GLU A 412 11.33 -11.97 -18.65
C GLU A 412 11.57 -10.97 -19.79
N MET A 413 12.82 -10.55 -19.96
CA MET A 413 13.26 -9.70 -21.06
C MET A 413 13.74 -10.61 -22.18
N LYS A 414 13.22 -10.40 -23.40
CA LYS A 414 13.61 -11.14 -24.61
C LYS A 414 14.64 -10.39 -25.42
#